data_AF-A0A7C3B2Y4-F1
#
_entry.id   AF-A0A7C3B2Y4-F1
#
_cell.length_a   1.000
_cell.length_b   1.000
_cell.length_c   1.000
_cell.angle_alpha   90.00
_cell.angle_beta   90.00
_cell.angle_gamma   90.00
#
_symmetry.space_group_name_H-M   'P 1'
#
loop_
_entity.id
_entity.type
_entity.pdbx_description
1 polymer ?
#
loop_
_entity_poly.entity_id
_entity_poly.type
_entity_poly.pdbx_seq_one_letter_code
_entity_poly.pdbx_strand_id
1 'polypeptide(L)' 'MADNERVKLRVLLGYWIEHSREHSQEFKEWADRAEAAGQPETARELLQAAQEMDSAAGSLSRALRSLDKGEP' A
#
# COMPACT_ATOMS: atom_id res chain seq x y z
N MET A 1 -19.90 -1.68 -21.25
CA MET A 1 -18.62 -2.40 -21.05
C MET A 1 -17.64 -1.56 -20.25
N ALA A 2 -17.33 -0.31 -20.66
CA ALA A 2 -16.48 0.61 -19.90
C ALA A 2 -16.92 0.87 -18.44
N ASP A 3 -18.24 0.89 -18.21
CA ASP A 3 -18.80 1.10 -16.86
C ASP A 3 -18.45 -0.03 -15.88
N ASN A 4 -18.37 -1.27 -16.38
CA ASN A 4 -17.97 -2.44 -15.58
C ASN A 4 -16.46 -2.40 -15.24
N GLU A 5 -15.63 -1.94 -16.17
CA GLU A 5 -14.19 -1.78 -15.93
C GLU A 5 -13.91 -0.69 -14.90
N ARG A 6 -14.67 0.41 -14.94
CA ARG A 6 -14.58 1.48 -13.94
C ARG A 6 -14.97 1.01 -12.54
N VAL A 7 -16.11 0.32 -12.41
CA VAL A 7 -16.56 -0.25 -11.13
C VAL A 7 -15.53 -1.26 -10.60
N LYS A 8 -15.04 -2.15 -11.46
CA LYS A 8 -13.99 -3.11 -11.11
C LYS A 8 -12.71 -2.41 -10.64
N LEU A 9 -12.28 -1.37 -11.35
CA LEU A 9 -11.08 -0.61 -10.98
C LEU A 9 -11.24 0.09 -9.63
N ARG A 10 -12.43 0.64 -9.33
CA ARG A 10 -12.74 1.24 -8.02
C ARG A 10 -12.57 0.22 -6.89
N VAL A 11 -13.11 -0.99 -7.06
CA VAL A 11 -12.97 -2.08 -6.06
C VAL A 11 -11.50 -2.49 -5.90
N LEU A 12 -10.77 -2.66 -7.00
CA LEU A 12 -9.36 -3.03 -6.98
C LEU A 12 -8.49 -1.97 -6.28
N LEU A 13 -8.74 -0.68 -6.55
CA LEU A 13 -8.01 0.41 -5.91
C LEU A 13 -8.23 0.42 -4.40
N GLY A 14 -9.47 0.18 -3.93
CA GLY A 14 -9.77 0.04 -2.51
C GLY A 14 -9.00 -1.11 -1.87
N TYR A 15 -9.07 -2.29 -2.49
CA TYR A 15 -8.36 -3.49 -2.04
C TYR A 15 -6.83 -3.29 -1.98
N TRP A 16 -6.23 -2.71 -3.03
CA TRP A 16 -4.78 -2.48 -3.04
C TRP A 16 -4.33 -1.45 -2.00
N ILE A 17 -5.13 -0.41 -1.71
CA ILE A 17 -4.82 0.55 -0.64
C ILE A 17 -4.78 -0.14 0.72
N GLU A 18 -5.77 -0.98 1.02
CA GLU A 18 -5.83 -1.75 2.26
C GLU A 18 -4.64 -2.70 2.37
N HIS A 19 -4.41 -3.49 1.33
CA HIS A 19 -3.33 -4.48 1.32
C HIS A 19 -1.93 -3.86 1.41
N SER A 20 -1.68 -2.72 0.76
CA SER A 20 -0.42 -1.99 0.92
C SER A 20 -0.19 -1.53 2.37
N ARG A 21 -1.25 -1.14 3.09
CA ARG A 21 -1.14 -0.74 4.51
C ARG A 21 -0.90 -1.94 5.41
N GLU A 22 -1.56 -3.07 5.14
CA GLU A 22 -1.31 -4.34 5.85
C GLU A 22 0.15 -4.77 5.71
N HIS A 23 0.69 -4.79 4.48
CA HIS A 23 2.10 -5.12 4.25
C HIS A 23 3.06 -4.12 4.91
N SER A 24 2.78 -2.82 4.83
CA SER A 24 3.56 -1.79 5.53
C SER A 24 3.64 -2.07 7.03
N GLN A 25 2.51 -2.42 7.66
CA GLN A 25 2.45 -2.76 9.07
C GLN A 25 3.23 -4.04 9.38
N GLU A 26 3.03 -5.10 8.59
CA GLU A 26 3.75 -6.37 8.76
C GLU A 26 5.27 -6.19 8.63
N PHE A 27 5.73 -5.40 7.66
CA PHE A 27 7.15 -5.13 7.47
C PHE A 27 7.75 -4.35 8.64
N LYS A 28 7.02 -3.39 9.22
CA LYS A 28 7.44 -2.68 10.44
C LYS A 28 7.58 -3.63 11.63
N GLU A 29 6.63 -4.52 11.83
CA GLU A 29 6.69 -5.53 12.91
C GLU A 29 7.87 -6.48 12.74
N TRP A 30 8.19 -6.88 11.51
CA TRP A 30 9.36 -7.72 11.24
C TRP A 30 10.67 -6.94 11.33
N ALA A 31 10.68 -5.64 11.03
CA ALA A 31 11.84 -4.79 11.25
C ALA A 31 12.21 -4.74 12.73
N ASP A 32 11.22 -4.56 13.62
CA ASP A 32 11.43 -4.58 15.07
C ASP A 32 12.02 -5.92 15.55
N ARG A 33 11.53 -7.03 14.99
CA ARG A 33 12.05 -8.37 15.29
C ARG A 33 13.47 -8.59 14.75
N ALA A 34 13.78 -8.08 13.56
CA ALA A 34 15.10 -8.16 12.96
C ALA A 34 16.12 -7.35 13.78
N GLU A 35 15.74 -6.17 14.24
CA GLU A 35 16.56 -5.34 15.14
C GLU A 35 16.85 -6.09 16.46
N ALA A 36 15.80 -6.66 17.08
CA ALA A 36 15.95 -7.46 18.30
C ALA A 36 16.80 -8.74 18.11
N ALA A 37 16.87 -9.25 16.87
CA ALA A 37 17.72 -10.39 16.51
C ALA A 37 19.16 -9.99 16.11
N GLY A 38 19.54 -8.71 16.25
CA GLY A 38 20.88 -8.21 15.90
C GLY A 38 21.11 -8.12 14.39
N GLN A 39 20.06 -7.88 13.60
CA GLN A 39 20.10 -7.77 12.14
C GLN A 39 19.68 -6.35 11.67
N PRO A 40 20.45 -5.30 12.00
CA PRO A 40 20.02 -3.91 11.79
C PRO A 40 19.88 -3.52 10.32
N GLU A 41 20.71 -4.07 9.43
CA GLU A 41 20.58 -3.79 7.99
C GLU A 41 19.30 -4.43 7.41
N THR A 42 18.94 -5.64 7.84
CA THR A 42 17.66 -6.26 7.47
C THR A 42 16.47 -5.46 7.99
N ALA A 43 16.54 -4.97 9.23
CA ALA A 43 15.51 -4.12 9.81
C ALA A 43 15.34 -2.82 9.00
N ARG A 44 16.45 -2.19 8.59
CA ARG A 44 16.45 -1.00 7.75
C ARG A 44 15.78 -1.24 6.39
N GLU A 45 16.12 -2.32 5.69
CA GLU A 45 15.50 -2.63 4.39
C GLU A 45 14.00 -2.93 4.53
N LEU A 46 13.58 -3.59 5.62
CA LEU A 46 12.15 -3.80 5.91
C LEU A 46 11.40 -2.48 6.17
N LEU A 47 12.01 -1.54 6.91
CA LEU A 47 11.42 -0.21 7.11
C LEU A 47 11.33 0.59 5.80
N GLN A 48 12.35 0.49 4.95
CA GLN A 48 12.32 1.11 3.61
C GLN A 48 11.18 0.53 2.76
N ALA A 49 11.03 -0.80 2.73
CA ALA A 49 9.93 -1.46 2.04
C ALA A 49 8.56 -1.04 2.58
N ALA A 50 8.42 -0.87 3.90
CA ALA A 50 7.19 -0.37 4.50
C ALA A 50 6.85 1.06 4.04
N GLN A 51 7.85 1.94 3.97
CA GLN A 51 7.67 3.31 3.48
C GLN A 51 7.27 3.36 2.00
N GLU A 52 7.82 2.46 1.18
CA GLU A 52 7.44 2.32 -0.22
C GLU A 52 5.99 1.83 -0.37
N MET A 53 5.55 0.90 0.47
CA MET A 53 4.15 0.46 0.52
C MET A 53 3.20 1.60 0.93
N ASP A 54 3.55 2.40 1.93
CA ASP A 54 2.78 3.60 2.31
C ASP A 54 2.70 4.62 1.16
N SER A 55 3.80 4.80 0.43
CA SER A 55 3.88 5.69 -0.74
C SER A 55 3.02 5.18 -1.91
N ALA A 56 3.00 3.87 -2.13
CA ALA A 56 2.12 3.21 -3.09
C ALA A 56 0.65 3.42 -2.72
N ALA A 57 0.27 3.18 -1.46
CA ALA A 57 -1.08 3.42 -0.94
C ALA A 57 -1.52 4.89 -1.15
N GLY A 58 -0.62 5.84 -0.94
CA GLY A 58 -0.87 7.27 -1.21
C GLY A 58 -1.15 7.56 -2.69
N SER A 59 -0.42 6.91 -3.59
CA SER A 59 -0.59 7.03 -5.04
C SER A 59 -1.89 6.39 -5.52
N LEU A 60 -2.21 5.19 -5.01
CA LEU A 60 -3.47 4.51 -5.27
C LEU A 60 -4.67 5.32 -4.76
N SER A 61 -4.54 5.95 -3.58
CA SER A 61 -5.58 6.85 -3.05
C SER A 61 -5.82 8.06 -3.94
N ARG A 62 -4.77 8.61 -4.58
CA ARG A 62 -4.92 9.69 -5.58
C ARG A 62 -5.62 9.18 -6.84
N ALA A 63 -5.27 7.97 -7.30
CA ALA A 63 -5.91 7.34 -8.44
C ALA A 63 -7.42 7.11 -8.20
N LEU A 64 -7.79 6.59 -7.02
CA LEU A 64 -9.19 6.40 -6.63
C LEU A 64 -9.96 7.72 -6.61
N ARG A 65 -9.40 8.78 -6.00
CA ARG A 65 -10.02 10.11 -6.04
C ARG A 65 -10.18 10.68 -7.44
N SER A 66 -9.21 10.42 -8.33
CA SER A 66 -9.32 10.84 -9.73
C SER A 66 -10.39 10.06 -10.48
N LEU A 67 -10.54 8.77 -10.18
CA LEU A 67 -11.58 7.92 -10.73
C LEU A 67 -12.97 8.39 -10.30
N ASP A 68 -13.11 8.86 -9.05
CA ASP A 68 -14.39 9.33 -8.50
C ASP A 68 -14.77 10.73 -9.01
N LYS A 69 -13.81 11.63 -9.18
CA LYS A 69 -14.04 12.99 -9.73
C LYS A 69 -14.54 13.01 -11.19
N GLY A 70 -14.43 11.90 -11.91
CA GLY A 70 -15.00 11.74 -13.26
C GLY A 70 -16.46 11.24 -13.26
N GLU A 71 -17.15 11.20 -12.11
CA GLU A 71 -18.60 10.95 -12.06
C GLU A 71 -19.36 12.21 -12.53
N PRO A 72 -20.29 12.09 -13.50
CA PRO A 72 -21.23 13.15 -13.81
C PRO A 72 -22.24 13.38 -12.69
#